data_AF-A0AAD5CVR7-F1
#
_entry.id   AF-A0AAD5CVR7-F1
#
_cell.length_a   1.000
_cell.length_b   1.000
_cell.length_c   1.000
_cell.angle_alpha   90.00
_cell.angle_beta   90.00
_cell.angle_gamma   90.00
#
_symmetry.space_group_name_H-M   'P 1'
#
loop_
_entity.id
_entity.type
_entity.pdbx_description
1 polymer ?
#
loop_
_entity_poly.entity_id
_entity_poly.type
_entity_poly.pdbx_seq_one_letter_code
_entity_poly.pdbx_strand_id
1 'polypeptide(L)'
;MPSVASLYRESKPGFFLGSQILTNRGITTLNNSQKPNPENASATATEILDKEAVEEVRTQREIPDIRPGYIIQLRLEVPENKRRVSTVKGIVIARRNAGLNTTIRLRRMVAGVGIESLLPLYSPNIKEIKVLDKKKVRRAKLYYLRDKMNALRK
;
A
#
# COMPACT_ATOMS: atom_id res chain seq x y z
N MET A 1 45.44 -21.88 -52.86
CA MET A 1 44.73 -21.44 -54.07
C MET A 1 43.32 -20.97 -53.66
N PRO A 2 42.75 -19.92 -54.29
CA PRO A 2 42.51 -18.61 -53.62
C PRO A 2 40.99 -18.27 -53.45
N SER A 3 40.53 -17.12 -52.93
CA SER A 3 41.19 -15.82 -52.70
C SER A 3 40.69 -14.99 -51.50
N VAL A 4 41.63 -14.26 -50.89
CA VAL A 4 41.58 -12.88 -50.34
C VAL A 4 40.31 -12.05 -50.62
N ALA A 5 39.77 -11.40 -49.58
CA ALA A 5 39.31 -10.00 -49.61
C ALA A 5 39.00 -9.45 -48.20
N SER A 6 40.00 -8.88 -47.52
CA SER A 6 39.73 -7.86 -46.50
C SER A 6 39.28 -6.56 -47.18
N LEU A 7 38.30 -5.85 -46.63
CA LEU A 7 38.14 -4.41 -46.89
C LEU A 7 37.43 -3.71 -45.72
N TYR A 8 38.22 -3.02 -44.92
CA TYR A 8 37.74 -1.90 -44.11
C TYR A 8 37.05 -0.88 -45.04
N ARG A 9 35.95 -0.30 -44.60
CA ARG A 9 35.53 1.04 -45.08
C ARG A 9 35.01 1.87 -43.93
N GLU A 10 35.74 2.91 -43.61
CA GLU A 10 35.38 3.88 -42.57
C GLU A 10 34.30 4.86 -43.03
N SER A 11 33.55 5.35 -42.04
CA SER A 11 32.93 6.68 -41.99
C SER A 11 31.83 7.03 -43.03
N LYS A 12 30.60 7.23 -42.56
CA LYS A 12 30.04 8.56 -42.20
C LYS A 12 28.60 8.44 -41.64
N PRO A 13 28.04 9.51 -41.02
CA PRO A 13 27.10 9.34 -39.91
C PRO A 13 25.62 9.52 -40.27
N GLY A 14 24.78 9.06 -39.34
CA GLY A 14 23.36 9.43 -39.24
C GLY A 14 22.42 8.45 -39.92
N PHE A 15 21.58 7.78 -39.13
CA PHE A 15 20.11 7.81 -39.19
C PHE A 15 19.57 6.80 -38.16
N PHE A 16 18.71 7.25 -37.25
CA PHE A 16 18.02 6.38 -36.31
C PHE A 16 17.05 5.46 -37.04
N LEU A 17 16.93 4.19 -36.62
CA LEU A 17 15.65 3.50 -36.57
C LEU A 17 15.70 2.39 -35.52
N GLY A 18 14.68 2.32 -34.64
CA GLY A 18 14.63 1.35 -33.55
C GLY A 18 14.40 -0.09 -34.05
N SER A 19 14.91 -1.07 -33.30
CA SER A 19 14.74 -2.49 -33.61
C SER A 19 13.27 -2.91 -33.53
N GLN A 20 12.68 -3.23 -34.68
CA GLN A 20 11.38 -3.91 -34.76
C GLN A 20 11.60 -5.41 -34.92
N ILE A 21 11.00 -6.22 -34.04
CA ILE A 21 10.96 -7.67 -34.20
C ILE A 21 9.62 -8.03 -34.84
N LEU A 22 9.66 -8.47 -36.11
CA LEU A 22 8.47 -8.98 -36.80
C LEU A 22 8.05 -10.34 -36.21
N THR A 23 6.77 -10.47 -35.89
CA THR A 23 6.11 -11.78 -35.75
C THR A 23 4.81 -11.77 -36.54
N ASN A 24 4.32 -12.94 -36.97
CA ASN A 24 3.21 -13.05 -37.94
C ASN A 24 1.81 -12.64 -37.40
N ARG A 25 1.74 -11.92 -36.27
CA ARG A 25 0.49 -11.33 -35.73
C ARG A 25 0.73 -9.97 -35.07
N GLY A 26 0.85 -8.94 -35.91
CA GLY A 26 0.67 -7.54 -35.52
C GLY A 26 1.89 -6.83 -34.94
N ILE A 27 2.01 -5.54 -35.27
CA ILE A 27 3.01 -4.64 -34.69
C ILE A 27 2.54 -4.26 -33.28
N THR A 28 3.08 -4.91 -32.24
CA THR A 28 2.92 -4.42 -30.87
C THR A 28 4.07 -3.48 -30.56
N THR A 29 3.82 -2.18 -30.64
CA THR A 29 4.73 -1.19 -30.07
C THR A 29 4.87 -1.48 -28.58
N LEU A 30 6.11 -1.73 -28.11
CA LEU A 30 6.39 -1.69 -26.68
C LEU A 30 6.09 -0.26 -26.23
N ASN A 31 4.98 -0.07 -25.51
CA ASN A 31 4.57 1.25 -25.01
C ASN A 31 5.61 1.74 -24.01
N ASN A 32 6.56 2.50 -24.55
CA ASN A 32 7.52 3.30 -23.84
C ASN A 32 6.79 4.19 -22.83
N SER A 33 7.29 4.20 -21.60
CA SER A 33 7.22 5.30 -20.63
C SER A 33 6.22 6.41 -21.01
N GLN A 34 4.94 6.23 -20.68
CA GLN A 34 3.94 7.28 -20.85
C GLN A 34 4.35 8.46 -19.95
N LYS A 35 5.02 9.46 -20.53
CA LYS A 35 5.21 10.76 -19.88
C LYS A 35 3.81 11.29 -19.52
N PRO A 36 3.64 11.95 -18.36
CA PRO A 36 2.33 12.38 -17.91
C PRO A 36 1.70 13.32 -18.95
N ASN A 37 0.56 12.89 -19.50
CA ASN A 37 -0.28 13.72 -20.35
C ASN A 37 -0.75 14.93 -19.50
N PRO A 38 -0.80 16.16 -20.04
CA PRO A 38 -1.01 17.38 -19.22
C PRO A 38 -2.34 17.37 -18.45
N GLU A 39 -3.37 16.72 -19.00
CA GLU A 39 -4.66 16.43 -18.36
C GLU A 39 -4.57 15.57 -17.08
N ASN A 40 -3.56 14.69 -16.98
CA ASN A 40 -3.35 13.76 -15.85
C ASN A 40 -2.26 14.24 -14.89
N ALA A 41 -1.68 15.43 -15.10
CA ALA A 41 -0.58 15.96 -14.30
C ALA A 41 -0.98 16.21 -12.83
N SER A 42 -2.21 16.69 -12.58
CA SER A 42 -2.71 16.96 -11.22
C SER A 42 -2.95 15.68 -10.40
N ALA A 43 -3.50 14.63 -11.02
CA ALA A 43 -3.63 13.31 -10.42
C ALA A 43 -2.25 12.73 -10.07
N THR A 44 -1.30 12.81 -11.01
CA THR A 44 0.08 12.35 -10.82
C THR A 44 0.77 13.08 -9.66
N ALA A 45 0.65 14.42 -9.59
CA ALA A 45 1.20 15.22 -8.51
C ALA A 45 0.58 14.86 -7.14
N THR A 46 -0.73 14.63 -7.09
CA THR A 46 -1.44 14.22 -5.86
C THR A 46 -0.94 12.86 -5.36
N GLU A 47 -0.72 11.90 -6.26
CA GLU A 47 -0.15 10.60 -5.90
C GLU A 47 1.30 10.65 -5.43
N ILE A 48 2.10 11.61 -5.92
CA ILE A 48 3.49 11.80 -5.48
C ILE A 48 3.49 12.33 -4.05
N LEU A 49 2.75 13.40 -3.77
CA LEU A 49 2.62 14.00 -2.44
C LEU A 49 2.09 13.01 -1.39
N ASP A 50 1.12 12.18 -1.76
CA ASP A 50 0.54 11.13 -0.89
C ASP A 50 1.55 10.00 -0.58
N LYS A 51 2.45 9.67 -1.51
CA LYS A 51 3.55 8.72 -1.28
C LYS A 51 4.63 9.32 -0.37
N GLU A 52 5.05 10.56 -0.64
CA GLU A 52 6.05 11.28 0.16
C GLU A 52 5.61 11.41 1.62
N ALA A 53 4.37 11.85 1.87
CA ALA A 53 3.82 11.96 3.22
C ALA A 53 3.72 10.61 3.96
N VAL A 54 3.47 9.50 3.24
CA VAL A 54 3.45 8.16 3.85
C VAL A 54 4.85 7.70 4.28
N GLU A 55 5.89 7.95 3.49
CA GLU A 55 7.26 7.56 3.84
C GLU A 55 7.87 8.46 4.93
N GLU A 56 7.49 9.75 4.99
CA GLU A 56 7.84 10.61 6.13
C GLU A 56 7.31 10.04 7.46
N VAL A 57 6.01 9.70 7.51
CA VAL A 57 5.39 9.14 8.73
C VAL A 57 5.97 7.77 9.11
N ARG A 58 6.43 6.97 8.12
CA ARG A 58 7.15 5.70 8.36
C ARG A 58 8.56 5.89 8.90
N THR A 59 9.22 6.99 8.53
CA THR A 59 10.53 7.36 9.08
C THR A 59 10.40 7.78 10.55
N GLN A 60 9.29 8.43 10.91
CA GLN A 60 9.02 8.87 12.28
C GLN A 60 8.58 7.74 13.25
N ARG A 61 7.96 6.66 12.76
CA ARG A 61 7.67 5.46 13.58
C ARG A 61 7.51 4.18 12.75
N GLU A 62 7.83 3.05 13.38
CA GLU A 62 7.53 1.74 12.84
C GLU A 62 6.02 1.49 12.71
N ILE A 63 5.57 1.18 11.49
CA ILE A 63 4.18 0.82 11.20
C ILE A 63 4.17 -0.59 10.59
N PRO A 64 3.70 -1.62 11.31
CA PRO A 64 3.69 -2.99 10.81
C PRO A 64 2.69 -3.17 9.65
N ASP A 65 2.90 -4.16 8.79
CA ASP A 65 1.91 -4.53 7.75
C ASP A 65 0.67 -5.21 8.36
N ILE A 66 -0.27 -4.40 8.82
CA ILE A 66 -1.52 -4.86 9.45
C ILE A 66 -2.45 -5.45 8.39
N ARG A 67 -2.83 -6.72 8.55
CA ARG A 67 -3.78 -7.41 7.68
C ARG A 67 -5.09 -7.73 8.42
N PRO A 68 -6.23 -7.87 7.70
CA PRO A 68 -7.46 -8.43 8.27
C PRO A 68 -7.18 -9.77 8.96
N GLY A 69 -7.75 -9.98 10.14
CA GLY A 69 -7.52 -11.18 10.97
C GLY A 69 -6.42 -11.01 12.02
N TYR A 70 -5.63 -9.93 11.99
CA TYR A 70 -4.67 -9.64 13.05
C TYR A 70 -5.38 -9.09 14.28
N ILE A 71 -4.96 -9.53 15.47
CA ILE A 71 -5.34 -8.93 16.75
C ILE A 71 -4.24 -7.96 17.12
N ILE A 72 -4.59 -6.69 17.27
CA ILE A 72 -3.65 -5.61 17.57
C ILE A 72 -4.05 -4.87 18.86
N GLN A 73 -3.06 -4.23 19.46
CA GLN A 73 -3.20 -3.29 20.54
C GLN A 73 -2.61 -1.95 20.11
N LEU A 74 -3.41 -0.89 20.26
CA LEU A 74 -3.08 0.47 19.90
C LEU A 74 -3.03 1.33 21.15
N ARG A 75 -2.01 2.18 21.24
CA ARG A 75 -1.95 3.28 22.22
C ARG A 75 -2.36 4.57 21.52
N LEU A 76 -3.50 5.14 21.93
CA LEU A 76 -4.09 6.34 21.36
C LEU A 76 -3.98 7.51 22.36
N GLU A 77 -3.41 8.62 21.93
CA GLU A 77 -3.54 9.89 22.66
C GLU A 77 -4.94 10.47 22.43
N VAL A 78 -5.59 10.95 23.50
CA VAL A 78 -6.92 11.55 23.43
C VAL A 78 -6.77 13.07 23.34
N PRO A 79 -7.19 13.74 22.25
CA PRO A 79 -6.92 15.18 22.05
C PRO A 79 -7.44 16.09 23.17
N GLU A 80 -8.63 15.80 23.70
CA GLU A 80 -9.27 16.51 24.79
C GLU A 80 -8.55 16.32 26.14
N ASN A 81 -7.86 15.19 26.32
CA ASN A 81 -7.16 14.83 27.53
C ASN A 81 -5.70 14.51 27.20
N LYS A 82 -4.92 15.54 26.83
CA LYS A 82 -3.52 15.45 26.33
C LYS A 82 -2.54 14.63 27.19
N ARG A 83 -2.86 14.34 28.46
CA ARG A 83 -2.05 13.50 29.35
C ARG A 83 -2.48 12.01 29.39
N ARG A 84 -3.60 11.65 28.78
CA ARG A 84 -4.22 10.31 28.88
C ARG A 84 -4.03 9.50 27.60
N VAL A 85 -3.16 8.50 27.66
CA VAL A 85 -3.04 7.48 26.61
C VAL A 85 -4.07 6.37 26.85
N SER A 86 -5.02 6.23 25.93
CA SER A 86 -6.03 5.17 25.93
C SER A 86 -5.53 3.95 25.18
N THR A 87 -5.66 2.76 25.78
CA THR A 87 -5.31 1.50 25.10
C THR A 87 -6.54 0.86 24.45
N VAL A 88 -6.44 0.54 23.17
CA VAL A 88 -7.51 -0.12 22.39
C VAL A 88 -6.98 -1.43 21.81
N LYS A 89 -7.59 -2.55 22.20
CA LYS A 89 -7.27 -3.90 21.71
C LYS A 89 -8.47 -4.51 20.98
N GLY A 90 -8.23 -5.18 19.86
CA GLY A 90 -9.29 -5.83 19.07
C GLY A 90 -8.76 -6.53 17.83
N ILE A 91 -9.67 -7.13 17.03
CA ILE A 91 -9.34 -7.77 15.76
C ILE A 91 -9.58 -6.80 14.59
N VAL A 92 -8.65 -6.78 13.63
CA VAL A 92 -8.77 -5.98 12.41
C VAL A 92 -9.72 -6.70 11.46
N ILE A 93 -10.90 -6.11 11.23
CA ILE A 93 -11.94 -6.70 10.38
C ILE A 93 -11.84 -6.25 8.93
N ALA A 94 -11.26 -5.08 8.67
CA ALA A 94 -11.03 -4.56 7.32
C ALA A 94 -9.89 -3.55 7.33
N ARG A 95 -9.22 -3.42 6.18
CA ARG A 95 -8.28 -2.34 5.86
C ARG A 95 -8.70 -1.71 4.53
N ARG A 96 -8.68 -0.39 4.44
CA ARG A 96 -8.83 0.36 3.18
C ARG A 96 -7.49 1.05 2.93
N ASN A 97 -6.82 0.66 1.85
CA ASN A 97 -5.63 1.36 1.38
C ASN A 97 -6.07 2.60 0.59
N ALA A 98 -5.53 3.76 0.95
CA ALA A 98 -5.81 5.05 0.33
C ALA A 98 -4.67 6.02 0.70
N GLY A 99 -3.43 5.61 0.47
CA GLY A 99 -2.22 6.35 0.84
C GLY A 99 -2.18 6.76 2.32
N LEU A 100 -1.95 8.04 2.59
CA LEU A 100 -1.97 8.64 3.91
C LEU A 100 -3.32 8.45 4.63
N ASN A 101 -4.42 8.40 3.85
CA ASN A 101 -5.77 8.13 4.32
C ASN A 101 -6.09 6.63 4.47
N THR A 102 -5.07 5.76 4.47
CA THR A 102 -5.24 4.34 4.76
C THR A 102 -5.84 4.15 6.16
N THR A 103 -6.94 3.40 6.22
CA THR A 103 -7.71 3.19 7.46
C THR A 103 -7.87 1.71 7.79
N ILE A 104 -7.86 1.40 9.08
CA ILE A 104 -8.17 0.09 9.62
C ILE A 104 -9.49 0.15 10.40
N ARG A 105 -10.33 -0.89 10.27
CA ARG A 105 -11.47 -1.12 11.17
C ARG A 105 -11.10 -2.18 12.18
N LEU A 106 -11.19 -1.81 13.45
CA LEU A 106 -10.99 -2.69 14.59
C LEU A 106 -12.35 -3.07 15.19
N ARG A 107 -12.54 -4.32 15.59
CA ARG A 107 -13.72 -4.80 16.33
C ARG A 107 -13.29 -5.37 17.68
N ARG A 108 -14.01 -5.00 18.75
CA ARG A 108 -13.82 -5.51 20.10
C ARG A 108 -15.16 -5.62 20.83
N MET A 109 -15.25 -6.54 21.79
CA MET A 109 -16.36 -6.56 22.75
C MET A 109 -15.93 -5.75 23.99
N VAL A 110 -16.80 -4.87 24.47
CA VAL A 110 -16.61 -4.09 25.72
C VAL A 110 -17.94 -4.10 26.46
N ALA A 111 -17.94 -4.55 27.72
CA ALA A 111 -19.16 -4.64 28.54
C ALA A 111 -20.37 -5.31 27.83
N GLY A 112 -20.12 -6.40 27.09
CA GLY A 112 -21.14 -7.11 26.31
C GLY A 112 -21.50 -6.48 24.96
N VAL A 113 -21.12 -5.24 24.69
CA VAL A 113 -21.42 -4.52 23.43
C VAL A 113 -20.29 -4.67 22.42
N GLY A 114 -20.64 -4.95 21.16
CA GLY A 114 -19.70 -5.05 20.05
C GLY A 114 -19.36 -3.68 19.47
N ILE A 115 -18.21 -3.12 19.87
CA ILE A 115 -17.72 -1.82 19.40
C ILE A 115 -16.83 -2.00 18.17
N GLU A 116 -17.11 -1.24 17.12
CA GLU A 116 -16.22 -1.07 15.96
C GLU A 116 -15.59 0.34 15.99
N SER A 117 -14.32 0.43 15.61
CA SER A 117 -13.58 1.69 15.56
C SER A 117 -12.83 1.79 14.24
N LEU A 118 -13.04 2.89 13.52
CA LEU A 118 -12.28 3.24 12.31
C LEU A 118 -11.10 4.13 12.74
N LEU A 119 -9.88 3.74 12.37
CA LEU A 119 -8.66 4.44 12.77
C LEU A 119 -7.78 4.69 11.53
N PRO A 120 -7.34 5.94 11.26
CA PRO A 120 -6.36 6.22 10.21
C PRO A 120 -4.99 5.69 10.63
N LEU A 121 -4.40 4.82 9.81
CA LEU A 121 -3.16 4.10 10.13
C LEU A 121 -2.01 5.07 10.43
N TYR A 122 -1.94 6.17 9.66
CA TYR A 122 -0.88 7.17 9.70
C TYR A 122 -1.14 8.34 10.67
N SER A 123 -2.19 8.29 11.49
CA SER A 123 -2.51 9.40 12.42
C SER A 123 -1.45 9.60 13.54
N PRO A 124 -1.04 10.84 13.84
CA PRO A 124 -0.08 11.16 14.92
C PRO A 124 -0.63 10.89 16.34
N ASN A 125 -1.94 10.68 16.47
CA ASN A 125 -2.59 10.30 17.71
C ASN A 125 -2.28 8.83 18.09
N ILE A 126 -1.79 8.01 17.16
CA ILE A 126 -1.42 6.61 17.39
C ILE A 126 0.05 6.51 17.79
N LYS A 127 0.33 6.43 19.09
CA LYS A 127 1.71 6.38 19.63
C LYS A 127 2.40 5.03 19.45
N GLU A 128 1.66 3.93 19.55
CA GLU A 128 2.22 2.57 19.43
C GLU A 128 1.22 1.63 18.76
N ILE A 129 1.72 0.75 17.88
CA ILE A 129 0.97 -0.32 17.23
C ILE A 129 1.64 -1.65 17.53
N LYS A 130 1.05 -2.45 18.43
CA LYS A 130 1.56 -3.79 18.77
C LYS A 130 0.67 -4.88 18.17
N VAL A 131 1.26 -5.75 17.34
CA VAL A 131 0.57 -6.97 16.88
C VAL A 131 0.67 -8.02 17.98
N LEU A 132 -0.47 -8.56 18.41
CA LEU A 132 -0.55 -9.54 19.51
C LEU A 132 -0.76 -10.98 19.02
N ASP A 133 -1.57 -11.15 17.97
CA ASP A 133 -1.87 -12.47 17.38
C ASP A 133 -2.25 -12.29 15.90
N LYS A 134 -2.10 -13.35 15.09
CA LYS A 134 -2.38 -13.37 13.65
C LYS A 134 -3.31 -14.55 13.33
N LYS A 135 -4.63 -14.31 13.26
CA LYS A 135 -5.58 -15.38 12.89
C LYS A 135 -5.57 -15.61 11.38
N LYS A 136 -5.51 -16.89 10.96
CA LYS A 136 -5.69 -17.30 9.56
C LYS A 136 -7.13 -17.05 9.13
N VAL A 137 -7.35 -16.16 8.18
CA VAL A 137 -8.67 -15.81 7.64
C VAL A 137 -8.72 -15.98 6.12
N ARG A 138 -9.92 -16.29 5.60
CA ARG A 138 -10.14 -16.53 4.16
C ARG A 138 -10.77 -15.35 3.41
N ARG A 139 -11.28 -14.33 4.11
CA ARG A 139 -11.96 -13.16 3.51
C ARG A 139 -11.16 -11.89 3.78
N ALA A 140 -11.08 -11.00 2.79
CA ALA A 140 -10.41 -9.69 2.93
C ALA A 140 -11.17 -8.70 3.84
N LYS A 141 -12.49 -8.91 4.04
CA LYS A 141 -13.31 -8.16 4.98
C LYS A 141 -14.09 -9.13 5.86
N LEU A 142 -13.95 -9.01 7.17
CA LEU A 142 -14.46 -9.95 8.18
C LEU A 142 -15.79 -9.47 8.79
N TYR A 143 -16.68 -8.87 7.99
CA TYR A 143 -17.94 -8.33 8.48
C TYR A 143 -18.88 -9.39 9.08
N TYR A 144 -18.71 -10.67 8.70
CA TYR A 144 -19.37 -11.82 9.33
C TYR A 144 -19.02 -12.01 10.83
N LEU A 145 -18.04 -11.27 11.36
CA LEU A 145 -17.74 -11.24 12.80
C LEU A 145 -18.68 -10.32 13.58
N ARG A 146 -19.60 -9.61 12.90
CA ARG A 146 -20.69 -8.85 13.53
C ARG A 146 -21.70 -9.79 14.18
N ASP A 147 -22.10 -10.80 13.42
CA ASP A 147 -23.14 -11.76 13.76
C ASP A 147 -22.60 -12.92 14.62
N LYS A 148 -21.27 -13.03 14.76
CA LYS A 148 -20.62 -14.05 15.60
C LYS A 148 -20.32 -13.52 16.99
N MET A 149 -20.95 -14.15 17.98
CA MET A 149 -20.89 -13.80 19.40
C MET A 149 -19.46 -13.72 19.99
N ASN A 150 -18.50 -14.48 19.47
CA ASN A 150 -17.10 -14.45 19.94
C ASN A 150 -16.09 -14.75 18.82
N ALA A 151 -15.42 -13.71 18.32
CA ALA A 151 -14.34 -13.82 17.34
C ALA A 151 -12.92 -13.94 17.95
N LEU A 152 -12.81 -13.73 19.27
CA LEU A 152 -11.55 -13.51 19.99
C LEU A 152 -11.19 -14.64 20.98
N ARG A 153 -12.07 -15.63 21.19
CA ARG A 153 -11.70 -16.83 21.96
C ARG A 153 -10.77 -17.70 21.11
N LYS A 154 -9.82 -18.34 21.78
CA LYS A 154 -8.79 -19.18 21.17
C LYS A 154 -9.37 -20.53 20.75
#